data_AF-A0A8R2NUU5-F1
#
_entry.id   AF-A0A8R2NUU5-F1
#
_cell.length_a   1.000
_cell.length_b   1.000
_cell.length_c   1.000
_cell.angle_alpha   90.00
_cell.angle_beta   90.00
_cell.angle_gamma   90.00
#
_symmetry.space_group_name_H-M   'P 1'
#
loop_
_entity.id
_entity.type
_entity.pdbx_description
1 polymer ?
#
loop_
_entity_poly.entity_id
_entity_poly.type
_entity_poly.pdbx_seq_one_letter_code
_entity_poly.pdbx_strand_id
1 'polypeptide(L)' 'IGVTSFIDASLLYGSDEIIAHSLRTFSHGKLRRQIGPKGKSYLPNVKQATKECTVANDATVCYAAGNL' A
#
# COMPACT_ATOMS: atom_id res chain seq x y z
N ILE A 1 11.91 9.30 -6.03
CA ILE A 1 11.22 8.70 -4.87
C ILE A 1 12.30 8.23 -3.91
N GLY A 2 12.26 8.66 -2.65
CA GLY A 2 13.30 8.43 -1.66
C GLY A 2 12.70 7.90 -0.36
N VAL A 3 13.41 6.99 0.29
CA VAL A 3 13.10 6.49 1.63
C VAL A 3 13.81 7.35 2.68
N THR A 4 13.42 7.22 3.94
CA THR A 4 14.23 7.76 5.04
C THR A 4 15.47 6.89 5.23
N SER A 5 16.57 7.47 5.73
CA SER A 5 17.82 6.72 6.00
C SER A 5 17.77 5.89 7.28
N PHE A 6 16.68 5.99 8.04
CA PHE A 6 16.49 5.33 9.32
C PHE A 6 15.79 3.98 9.18
N ILE A 7 15.94 3.11 10.18
CA ILE A 7 15.14 1.90 10.30
C ILE A 7 13.82 2.26 11.01
N ASP A 8 12.90 2.89 10.28
CA ASP A 8 11.66 3.47 10.82
C ASP A 8 10.38 2.86 10.21
N ALA A 9 10.53 1.78 9.43
CA ALA A 9 9.44 1.15 8.68
C ALA A 9 8.76 2.09 7.66
N SER A 10 9.48 3.08 7.11
CA SER A 10 9.05 3.89 5.96
C SER A 10 8.64 3.04 4.74
N LEU A 11 9.18 1.83 4.58
CA LEU A 11 8.72 0.84 3.60
C LEU A 11 7.23 0.46 3.76
N LEU A 12 6.71 0.51 4.99
CA LEU A 12 5.30 0.24 5.30
C LEU A 12 4.47 1.52 5.38
N TYR A 13 5.00 2.56 6.04
CA TYR A 13 4.23 3.76 6.37
C TYR A 13 4.36 4.91 5.37
N GLY A 14 5.33 4.85 4.46
CA GLY A 14 5.65 5.94 3.56
C GLY A 14 6.67 6.90 4.15
N SER A 15 7.56 7.41 3.31
CA SER A 15 8.52 8.48 3.61
C SER A 15 7.99 9.88 3.26
N ASP A 16 6.81 9.95 2.65
CA ASP A 16 6.13 11.18 2.24
C ASP A 16 4.73 11.24 2.88
N GLU A 17 4.31 12.43 3.30
CA GLU A 17 3.05 12.64 4.00
C GLU A 17 1.84 12.23 3.15
N ILE A 18 1.87 12.49 1.84
CA ILE A 18 0.77 12.17 0.93
C ILE A 18 0.59 10.65 0.86
N ILE A 19 1.70 9.90 0.70
CA ILE A 19 1.68 8.43 0.71
C ILE A 19 1.18 7.92 2.07
N ALA A 20 1.76 8.41 3.17
CA ALA A 20 1.40 7.98 4.52
C ALA A 20 -0.08 8.20 4.83
N HIS A 21 -0.64 9.35 4.43
CA HIS A 21 -2.07 9.64 4.54
C HIS A 21 -2.92 8.72 3.67
N SER A 22 -2.49 8.45 2.43
CA SER A 22 -3.22 7.58 1.51
C SER A 22 -3.36 6.14 2.00
N LEU A 23 -2.43 5.66 2.83
CA LEU A 23 -2.40 4.32 3.41
C LEU A 23 -3.25 4.18 4.68
N ARG A 24 -3.71 5.28 5.29
CA ARG A 24 -4.45 5.26 6.57
C ARG A 24 -5.97 5.19 6.36
N THR A 25 -6.66 4.53 7.29
CA THR A 25 -8.14 4.57 7.34
C THR A 25 -8.67 5.79 8.09
N PHE A 26 -7.82 6.43 8.89
CA PHE A 26 -8.21 7.45 9.88
C PHE A 26 -9.29 6.96 10.86
N SER A 27 -9.38 5.65 11.05
CA SER A 27 -10.34 5.00 11.93
C SER A 27 -9.63 3.96 12.79
N HIS A 28 -9.74 4.10 14.11
CA HIS A 28 -9.14 3.20 15.10
C HIS A 28 -7.62 3.01 14.91
N GLY A 29 -6.91 4.00 14.36
CA GLY A 29 -5.46 3.92 14.12
C GLY A 29 -5.02 2.87 13.09
N LYS A 30 -5.90 2.46 12.18
CA LYS A 30 -5.61 1.36 11.24
C LYS A 30 -5.06 1.84 9.89
N LEU A 31 -4.29 0.96 9.25
CA LEU A 31 -3.96 1.04 7.83
C LEU A 31 -5.11 0.48 6.99
N ARG A 32 -5.24 0.99 5.77
CA ARG A 32 -6.11 0.44 4.75
C ARG A 32 -5.66 -0.97 4.43
N ARG A 33 -6.63 -1.84 4.17
CA ARG A 33 -6.40 -3.24 3.84
C ARG A 33 -7.51 -3.73 2.94
N GLN A 34 -7.20 -4.72 2.11
CA GLN A 34 -8.22 -5.52 1.46
C GLN A 34 -8.57 -6.71 2.35
N ILE A 35 -9.85 -7.08 2.37
CA ILE A 35 -10.28 -8.36 2.93
C ILE A 35 -10.48 -9.33 1.76
N GLY A 36 -9.65 -10.36 1.70
CA GLY A 36 -9.74 -11.41 0.71
C GLY A 36 -10.54 -12.62 1.20
N PRO A 37 -10.50 -13.73 0.45
CA PRO A 37 -11.25 -14.93 0.78
C PRO A 37 -10.95 -15.42 2.21
N LYS A 38 -11.98 -15.90 2.91
CA LYS A 38 -11.89 -16.38 4.30
C LYS A 38 -11.47 -15.30 5.32
N GLY A 39 -11.72 -14.02 5.03
CA GLY A 39 -11.46 -12.92 5.97
C GLY A 39 -9.98 -12.56 6.12
N LYS A 40 -9.10 -13.08 5.24
CA LYS A 40 -7.67 -12.77 5.27
C LYS A 40 -7.43 -11.30 4.92
N SER A 41 -6.51 -10.67 5.63
CA SER A 41 -6.10 -9.29 5.38
C SER A 41 -4.96 -9.24 4.38
N TYR A 42 -5.10 -8.42 3.35
CA TYR A 42 -4.08 -8.13 2.34
C TYR A 42 -3.81 -6.63 2.30
N LEU A 43 -2.71 -6.24 1.67
CA LEU A 43 -2.43 -4.84 1.39
C LEU A 43 -3.52 -4.23 0.48
N PRO A 44 -3.73 -2.90 0.53
CA PRO A 44 -4.68 -2.24 -0.36
C PRO A 44 -4.21 -2.32 -1.81
N ASN A 45 -5.15 -2.44 -2.76
CA ASN A 45 -4.80 -2.49 -4.19
C ASN A 45 -4.59 -1.10 -4.78
N VAL A 46 -3.65 -1.02 -5.71
CA VAL A 46 -3.51 0.12 -6.62
C VAL A 46 -4.48 -0.08 -7.79
N LYS A 47 -5.29 0.94 -8.11
CA LYS A 47 -6.28 0.88 -9.20
C LYS A 47 -5.67 1.03 -10.60
N GLN A 48 -4.39 1.38 -10.70
CA GLN A 48 -3.71 1.65 -11.96
C GLN A 48 -2.51 0.73 -12.12
N ALA A 49 -2.29 0.26 -13.35
CA ALA A 49 -1.07 -0.43 -13.74
C ALA A 49 0.13 0.49 -13.51
N THR A 50 1.15 0.00 -12.78
CA THR A 50 2.44 0.68 -12.71
C THR A 50 3.37 0.14 -13.80
N LYS A 51 4.51 0.80 -14.04
CA LYS A 51 5.50 0.30 -15.02
C LYS A 51 6.07 -1.05 -14.58
N GLU A 52 6.08 -1.31 -13.28
CA GLU A 52 6.70 -2.45 -12.62
C GLU A 52 5.70 -3.61 -12.40
N CYS A 53 4.40 -3.31 -12.45
CA CYS A 53 3.33 -4.27 -12.24
C CYS A 53 2.26 -4.10 -13.32
N THR A 54 2.40 -4.90 -14.37
CA THR A 54 1.43 -5.00 -15.46
C THR A 54 0.25 -5.84 -15.01
N VAL A 55 -0.82 -5.18 -14.61
CA VAL A 55 -2.07 -5.83 -14.22
C VAL A 55 -2.76 -6.36 -15.47
N ALA A 56 -2.69 -7.68 -15.70
CA ALA A 56 -3.27 -8.33 -16.88
C ALA A 56 -4.78 -8.56 -16.74
N ASN A 57 -5.26 -8.69 -15.50
CA ASN A 57 -6.67 -8.87 -15.12
C ASN A 57 -6.88 -8.44 -13.66
N ASP A 58 -8.13 -8.25 -13.22
CA ASP A 58 -8.51 -7.87 -11.84
C ASP A 58 -8.03 -8.86 -10.75
N ALA A 59 -7.54 -10.04 -11.14
CA ALA A 59 -6.99 -11.05 -10.26
C ALA A 59 -5.48 -10.86 -9.98
N THR A 60 -4.75 -10.27 -10.92
CA THR A 60 -3.45 -9.66 -10.64
C THR A 60 -3.69 -8.29 -10.04
N VAL A 61 -2.97 -7.91 -9.00
CA VAL A 61 -3.14 -6.58 -8.42
C VAL A 61 -1.85 -6.12 -7.80
N CYS A 62 -1.48 -4.89 -8.09
CA CYS A 62 -0.38 -4.23 -7.42
C CYS A 62 -0.86 -3.79 -6.05
N TYR A 63 -0.01 -3.92 -5.04
CA TYR A 63 -0.32 -3.50 -3.68
C TYR A 63 0.26 -2.13 -3.39
N ALA A 64 -0.53 -1.28 -2.75
CA ALA A 64 -0.06 -0.02 -2.20
C ALA A 64 0.58 -0.28 -0.83
N ALA A 65 1.81 0.22 -0.68
CA ALA A 65 2.58 0.25 0.56
C ALA A 65 3.29 1.60 0.69
N GLY A 66 4.19 1.75 1.68
CA GLY A 66 4.99 2.96 1.86
C GLY A 66 6.03 3.21 0.75
N ASN A 67 6.24 2.22 -0.11
CA ASN A 67 7.17 2.23 -1.24
C ASN A 67 6.41 2.01 -2.58
N LEU A 68 6.97 2.51 -3.68
CA LEU A 68 6.51 2.26 -5.06
C LEU A 68 6.94 0.87 -5.56
#